data_AF-A0A0B6YMF2-F1
#
_entry.id   AF-A0A0B6YMF2-F1
#
_cell.length_a   1.000
_cell.length_b   1.000
_cell.length_c   1.000
_cell.angle_alpha   90.00
_cell.angle_beta   90.00
_cell.angle_gamma   90.00
#
_symmetry.space_group_name_H-M   'P 1'
#
loop_
_entity.id
_entity.type
_entity.pdbx_description
1 polymer ?
#
loop_
_entity_poly.entity_id
_entity_poly.type
_entity_poly.pdbx_seq_one_letter_code
_entity_poly.pdbx_strand_id
1 'polypeptide(L)'
;LSKNDSFDDWSFMTDLQNVHRHGSWPLFKLTVEVDERDPTKLYIIKIDIGETVLPSDLFPISSSGQDNVNDNSSTEPSPAKDAAELKKIFLDETVHLFTSFGATHTESVLKAEKMLELEKFIASVSAGYHHIHDRFSLYNVMTV
;
A
#
# COMPACT_ATOMS: atom_id res chain seq x y z
N LEU A 1 -16.88 -8.74 24.49
CA LEU A 1 -16.87 -7.45 23.78
C LEU A 1 -18.04 -6.63 24.32
N SER A 2 -17.73 -5.54 25.01
CA SER A 2 -18.70 -4.69 25.69
C SER A 2 -19.61 -4.01 24.67
N LYS A 3 -20.90 -3.85 25.02
CA LYS A 3 -21.99 -3.39 24.15
C LYS A 3 -21.96 -1.87 23.85
N ASN A 4 -20.80 -1.23 24.01
CA ASN A 4 -20.63 0.22 24.00
C ASN A 4 -19.61 0.76 22.98
N ASP A 5 -19.05 -0.07 22.09
CA ASP A 5 -18.22 0.43 20.99
C ASP A 5 -19.15 0.96 19.89
N SER A 6 -19.77 2.10 20.16
CA SER A 6 -20.40 2.92 19.13
C SER A 6 -19.28 3.37 18.18
N PHE A 7 -19.39 2.97 16.91
CA PHE A 7 -18.54 3.46 15.83
C PHE A 7 -18.89 4.93 15.46
N ASP A 8 -19.72 5.63 16.24
CA ASP A 8 -20.23 6.96 15.90
C ASP A 8 -19.16 8.06 16.00
N ASP A 9 -18.03 7.78 16.68
CA ASP A 9 -16.87 8.68 16.75
C ASP A 9 -15.80 8.39 15.67
N TRP A 10 -16.04 7.40 14.80
CA TRP A 10 -15.09 7.03 13.76
C TRP A 10 -15.03 8.09 12.67
N SER A 11 -13.86 8.71 12.51
CA SER A 11 -13.58 9.57 11.36
C SER A 11 -12.31 9.09 10.69
N PHE A 12 -12.34 8.99 9.37
CA PHE A 12 -11.20 8.56 8.56
C PHE A 12 -9.90 9.30 8.97
N MET A 13 -10.00 10.60 9.21
CA MET A 13 -8.85 11.44 9.58
C MET A 13 -8.35 11.18 11.00
N THR A 14 -9.25 10.98 11.97
CA THR A 14 -8.87 10.79 13.38
C THR A 14 -8.14 9.47 13.57
N ASP A 15 -8.64 8.39 12.97
CA ASP A 15 -8.04 7.07 13.16
C ASP A 15 -6.81 6.87 12.29
N LEU A 16 -6.79 7.40 11.07
CA LEU A 16 -5.56 7.38 10.26
C LEU A 16 -4.44 8.16 10.94
N GLN A 17 -4.74 9.29 11.60
CA GLN A 17 -3.75 10.01 12.40
C GLN A 17 -3.22 9.14 13.56
N ASN A 18 -4.08 8.37 14.22
CA ASN A 18 -3.66 7.45 15.26
C ASN A 18 -2.75 6.34 14.72
N VAL A 19 -3.04 5.79 13.53
CA VAL A 19 -2.18 4.81 12.88
C VAL A 19 -0.82 5.42 12.53
N HIS A 20 -0.79 6.62 11.94
CA HIS A 20 0.44 7.36 11.62
C HIS A 20 1.31 7.62 12.85
N ARG A 21 0.71 7.88 14.03
CA ARG A 21 1.46 8.05 15.29
C ARG A 21 2.20 6.80 15.75
N HIS A 22 1.77 5.62 15.31
CA HIS A 22 2.46 4.36 15.60
C HIS A 22 3.52 4.01 14.54
N GLY A 23 3.80 4.91 13.61
CA GLY A 23 4.83 4.75 12.58
C GLY A 23 4.42 3.88 11.40
N SER A 24 3.14 3.55 11.27
CA SER A 24 2.59 2.88 10.08
C SER A 24 1.92 3.90 9.18
N TRP A 25 2.17 3.81 7.87
CA TRP A 25 1.71 4.81 6.89
C TRP A 25 0.84 4.19 5.80
N PRO A 26 -0.33 3.62 6.12
CA PRO A 26 -1.21 3.06 5.10
C PRO A 26 -1.78 4.19 4.22
N LEU A 27 -2.04 3.89 2.94
CA LEU A 27 -2.64 4.80 1.94
C LEU A 27 -1.73 5.93 1.47
N PHE A 28 -1.28 6.80 2.39
CA PHE A 28 -0.37 7.89 2.10
C PHE A 28 0.55 8.17 3.28
N LYS A 29 1.74 8.68 2.98
CA LYS A 29 2.75 9.05 3.95
C LYS A 29 2.88 10.56 4.03
N LEU A 30 3.07 11.07 5.24
CA LEU A 30 3.37 12.49 5.47
C LEU A 30 4.78 12.61 6.03
N THR A 31 5.64 13.38 5.36
CA THR A 31 6.98 13.70 5.86
C THR A 31 7.19 15.20 5.94
N VAL A 32 8.05 15.62 6.88
CA VAL A 32 8.55 16.99 6.94
C VAL A 32 9.97 16.97 6.42
N GLU A 33 10.21 17.67 5.32
CA GLU A 33 11.49 17.67 4.63
C GLU A 33 11.92 19.09 4.28
N VAL A 34 13.20 19.26 3.94
CA VAL A 34 13.73 20.52 3.44
C VAL A 34 13.15 20.77 2.04
N ASP A 35 12.75 22.00 1.73
CA ASP A 35 12.36 22.37 0.38
C ASP A 35 13.55 22.19 -0.59
N GLU A 36 13.43 21.26 -1.52
CA GLU A 36 14.48 20.98 -2.51
C GLU A 36 14.72 22.15 -3.48
N ARG A 37 13.73 23.05 -3.64
CA ARG A 37 13.86 24.26 -4.47
C ARG A 37 14.40 25.46 -3.71
N ASP A 38 14.16 25.53 -2.40
CA ASP A 38 14.70 26.59 -1.54
C ASP A 38 15.13 26.05 -0.16
N PRO A 39 16.29 25.37 -0.10
CA PRO A 39 16.72 24.65 1.10
C PRO A 39 17.08 25.57 2.27
N THR A 40 17.10 26.88 2.04
CA THR A 40 17.53 27.88 3.02
C THR A 40 16.39 28.51 3.80
N LYS A 41 15.14 28.32 3.36
CA LYS A 41 14.02 29.11 3.90
C LYS A 41 13.08 28.33 4.79
N LEU A 42 12.58 27.16 4.37
CA LEU A 42 11.48 26.51 5.06
C LEU A 42 11.50 24.99 4.90
N TYR A 43 10.96 24.31 5.91
CA TYR A 43 10.53 22.92 5.80
C TYR A 43 9.18 22.85 5.10
N ILE A 44 8.99 21.85 4.25
CA ILE A 44 7.74 21.54 3.57
C ILE A 44 7.15 20.24 4.11
N ILE A 45 5.83 20.14 4.04
CA ILE A 45 5.13 18.88 4.23
C ILE A 45 5.04 18.20 2.87
N LYS A 46 5.62 17.00 2.75
CA LYS A 46 5.45 16.15 1.57
C LYS A 46 4.37 15.10 1.85
N ILE A 47 3.54 14.88 0.83
CA ILE A 47 2.55 13.80 0.79
C ILE A 47 3.05 12.81 -0.25
N ASP A 48 3.30 11.58 0.18
CA ASP A 48 3.80 10.50 -0.68
C ASP A 48 2.86 9.29 -0.59
N ILE A 49 3.09 8.27 -1.42
CA ILE A 49 2.34 7.02 -1.39
C ILE A 49 2.62 6.29 -0.08
N GLY A 50 1.57 5.67 0.47
CA GLY A 50 1.67 4.88 1.69
C GLY A 50 2.43 3.56 1.49
N GLU A 51 2.69 2.90 2.59
CA GLU A 51 3.34 1.60 2.61
C GLU A 51 2.41 0.52 2.03
N THR A 52 2.96 -0.31 1.12
CA THR A 52 2.28 -1.48 0.55
C THR A 52 3.09 -2.74 0.85
N VAL A 53 2.39 -3.80 1.22
CA VAL A 53 2.93 -5.16 1.39
C VAL A 53 3.19 -5.80 0.03
N LEU A 54 2.39 -5.46 -0.98
CA LEU A 54 2.60 -5.94 -2.35
C LEU A 54 3.47 -4.93 -3.12
N PRO A 55 4.69 -5.32 -3.55
CA PRO A 55 5.50 -4.48 -4.40
C PRO A 55 4.76 -4.22 -5.72
N SER A 56 4.69 -2.97 -6.14
CA SER A 56 4.05 -2.56 -7.41
C SER A 56 4.61 -3.27 -8.63
N ASP A 57 5.91 -3.57 -8.60
CA ASP A 57 6.64 -4.20 -9.70
C ASP A 57 6.26 -5.67 -9.91
N LEU A 58 5.72 -6.31 -8.87
CA LEU A 58 5.27 -7.71 -8.91
C LEU A 58 3.78 -7.84 -9.27
N PHE A 59 3.05 -6.72 -9.28
CA PHE A 59 1.64 -6.64 -9.69
C PHE A 59 1.42 -5.50 -10.70
N PRO A 60 2.10 -5.52 -11.86
CA PRO A 60 1.83 -4.54 -12.90
C PRO A 60 0.37 -4.66 -13.33
N ILE A 61 -0.29 -3.52 -13.50
CA ILE A 61 -1.59 -3.45 -14.18
C ILE A 61 -1.38 -4.18 -15.50
N SER A 62 -2.13 -5.27 -15.72
CA SER A 62 -2.15 -5.93 -17.01
C SER A 62 -2.71 -4.92 -18.00
N SER A 63 -1.83 -4.12 -18.62
CA SER A 63 -2.15 -3.44 -19.86
C SER A 63 -2.50 -4.55 -20.83
N SER A 64 -3.78 -4.67 -21.13
CA SER A 64 -4.28 -5.54 -22.19
C SER A 64 -3.60 -5.13 -23.50
N GLY A 65 -2.48 -5.76 -23.82
CA GLY A 65 -1.68 -5.47 -25.00
C GLY A 65 -0.24 -5.90 -24.82
N GLN A 66 0.13 -6.97 -25.53
CA GLN A 66 1.48 -7.45 -25.83
C GLN A 66 2.22 -8.17 -24.70
N ASP A 67 2.90 -9.29 -24.91
CA ASP A 67 2.99 -10.23 -26.02
C ASP A 67 3.57 -11.52 -25.41
N ASN A 68 3.17 -12.67 -25.95
CA ASN A 68 3.78 -13.96 -25.63
C ASN A 68 5.29 -13.91 -25.91
N VAL A 69 6.12 -14.07 -24.89
CA VAL A 69 7.51 -14.48 -25.08
C VAL A 69 7.74 -15.73 -24.24
N ASN A 70 7.72 -16.87 -24.93
CA ASN A 70 8.41 -18.07 -24.50
C ASN A 70 9.86 -17.68 -24.20
N ASP A 71 10.37 -18.01 -23.02
CA ASP A 71 11.73 -18.55 -22.99
C ASP A 71 11.99 -19.47 -21.82
N ASN A 72 12.66 -20.56 -22.18
CA ASN A 72 13.18 -21.59 -21.29
C ASN A 72 14.44 -21.07 -20.58
N SER A 73 14.68 -21.64 -19.39
CA SER A 73 15.95 -21.64 -18.65
C SER A 73 16.38 -20.34 -17.95
N SER A 74 16.02 -20.22 -16.66
CA SER A 74 16.94 -19.75 -15.63
C SER A 74 16.47 -20.24 -14.26
N THR A 75 17.43 -20.64 -13.42
CA THR A 75 17.22 -21.00 -12.01
C THR A 75 17.17 -19.71 -11.18
N GLU A 76 16.29 -18.80 -11.55
CA GLU A 76 15.97 -17.60 -10.78
C GLU A 76 14.52 -17.69 -10.30
N PRO A 77 14.22 -17.24 -9.07
CA PRO A 77 12.84 -17.14 -8.64
C PRO A 77 12.08 -16.27 -9.63
N SER A 78 11.09 -16.86 -10.29
CA SER A 78 10.25 -16.13 -11.22
C SER A 78 9.48 -15.07 -10.42
N PRO A 79 9.43 -13.80 -10.85
CA PRO A 79 8.67 -12.75 -10.19
C PRO A 79 7.21 -13.14 -9.92
N ALA A 80 6.63 -14.00 -10.77
CA ALA A 80 5.28 -14.53 -10.60
C ALA A 80 5.14 -15.51 -9.42
N LYS A 81 6.19 -16.26 -9.08
CA LYS A 81 6.20 -17.15 -7.90
C LYS A 81 6.28 -16.34 -6.62
N ASP A 82 7.13 -15.31 -6.60
CA ASP A 82 7.30 -14.43 -5.45
C ASP A 82 6.02 -13.63 -5.18
N ALA A 83 5.35 -13.13 -6.24
CA ALA A 83 4.05 -12.46 -6.13
C ALA A 83 2.96 -13.39 -5.56
N ALA A 84 2.92 -14.65 -5.99
CA ALA A 84 1.95 -15.63 -5.50
C ALA A 84 2.20 -16.00 -4.03
N GLU A 85 3.47 -16.12 -3.63
CA GLU A 85 3.86 -16.40 -2.25
C GLU A 85 3.54 -15.22 -1.32
N LEU A 86 3.89 -13.99 -1.69
CA LEU A 86 3.55 -12.79 -0.92
C LEU A 86 2.04 -12.61 -0.77
N LYS A 87 1.27 -12.83 -1.83
CA LYS A 87 -0.20 -12.82 -1.77
C LYS A 87 -0.71 -13.87 -0.77
N LYS A 88 -0.14 -15.07 -0.80
CA LYS A 88 -0.55 -16.15 0.11
C LYS A 88 -0.24 -15.78 1.56
N ILE A 89 0.97 -15.31 1.85
CA ILE A 89 1.39 -14.86 3.19
C ILE A 89 0.44 -13.77 3.70
N PHE A 90 0.17 -12.75 2.88
CA PHE A 90 -0.75 -11.67 3.23
C PHE A 90 -2.15 -12.19 3.61
N LEU A 91 -2.71 -13.09 2.82
CA LEU A 91 -4.02 -13.67 3.10
C LEU A 91 -4.01 -14.51 4.37
N ASP A 92 -3.00 -15.39 4.53
CA ASP A 92 -2.87 -16.28 5.69
C ASP A 92 -2.72 -15.46 6.98
N GLU A 93 -1.87 -14.43 6.98
CA GLU A 93 -1.67 -13.52 8.12
C GLU A 93 -2.93 -12.72 8.44
N THR A 94 -3.60 -12.17 7.42
CA THR A 94 -4.81 -11.37 7.61
C THR A 94 -5.96 -12.22 8.17
N VAL A 95 -6.12 -13.44 7.67
CA VAL A 95 -7.09 -14.41 8.20
C VAL A 95 -6.74 -14.77 9.64
N HIS A 96 -5.47 -15.04 9.93
CA HIS A 96 -5.02 -15.35 11.29
C HIS A 96 -5.30 -14.20 12.26
N LEU A 97 -5.08 -12.96 11.83
CA LEU A 97 -5.33 -11.78 12.65
C LEU A 97 -6.82 -11.62 12.97
N PHE A 98 -7.71 -11.64 11.97
CA PHE A 98 -9.15 -11.51 12.20
C PHE A 98 -9.72 -12.65 13.04
N THR A 99 -9.28 -13.88 12.81
CA THR A 99 -9.71 -15.03 13.64
C THR A 99 -9.23 -14.90 15.08
N SER A 100 -8.02 -14.40 15.32
CA SER A 100 -7.48 -14.13 16.66
C SER A 100 -8.29 -13.06 17.43
N PHE A 101 -8.94 -12.14 16.71
CA PHE A 101 -9.86 -11.14 17.28
C PHE A 101 -11.32 -11.63 17.36
N GLY A 102 -11.57 -12.92 17.13
CA GLY A 102 -12.87 -13.56 17.34
C GLY A 102 -13.82 -13.55 16.13
N ALA A 103 -13.37 -13.14 14.95
CA ALA A 103 -14.14 -13.32 13.73
C ALA A 103 -14.21 -14.80 13.34
N THR A 104 -15.29 -15.22 12.68
CA THR A 104 -15.34 -16.57 12.12
C THR A 104 -14.33 -16.72 10.99
N HIS A 105 -13.94 -17.96 10.68
CA HIS A 105 -13.02 -18.20 9.56
C HIS A 105 -13.57 -17.66 8.24
N THR A 106 -14.86 -17.88 7.96
CA THR A 106 -15.52 -17.38 6.75
C THR A 106 -15.50 -15.85 6.66
N GLU A 107 -15.80 -15.14 7.76
CA GLU A 107 -15.72 -13.68 7.79
C GLU A 107 -14.28 -13.18 7.61
N SER A 108 -13.31 -13.87 8.20
CA SER A 108 -11.90 -13.51 8.12
C SER A 108 -11.37 -13.64 6.70
N VAL A 109 -11.75 -14.70 5.97
CA VAL A 109 -11.41 -14.88 4.55
C VAL A 109 -12.02 -13.76 3.72
N LEU A 110 -13.31 -13.46 3.88
CA LEU A 110 -13.96 -12.38 3.15
C LEU A 110 -13.33 -11.00 3.41
N LYS A 111 -12.90 -10.73 4.66
CA LYS A 111 -12.20 -9.49 4.99
C LYS A 111 -10.80 -9.45 4.40
N ALA A 112 -10.06 -10.57 4.43
CA ALA A 112 -8.74 -10.67 3.84
C ALA A 112 -8.76 -10.45 2.33
N GLU A 113 -9.76 -10.98 1.62
CA GLU A 113 -9.94 -10.74 0.18
C GLU A 113 -10.23 -9.26 -0.14
N LYS A 114 -11.07 -8.59 0.66
CA LYS A 114 -11.33 -7.16 0.52
C LYS A 114 -10.10 -6.30 0.80
N MET A 115 -9.31 -6.67 1.81
CA MET A 115 -8.04 -5.99 2.09
C MET A 115 -7.04 -6.19 0.95
N LEU A 116 -6.99 -7.39 0.37
CA LEU A 116 -6.15 -7.67 -0.79
C LEU A 116 -6.56 -6.83 -2.02
N GLU A 117 -7.85 -6.61 -2.23
CA GLU A 117 -8.34 -5.74 -3.30
C GLU A 117 -7.89 -4.29 -3.11
N LEU A 118 -8.03 -3.76 -1.90
CA LEU A 118 -7.55 -2.43 -1.55
C LEU A 118 -6.02 -2.32 -1.72
N GLU A 119 -5.28 -3.32 -1.27
CA GLU A 119 -3.82 -3.38 -1.38
C GLU A 119 -3.37 -3.32 -2.84
N LYS A 120 -4.01 -4.13 -3.71
CA LYS A 120 -3.74 -4.11 -5.15
C LYS A 120 -4.06 -2.75 -5.77
N PHE A 121 -5.13 -2.10 -5.33
CA PHE A 121 -5.49 -0.77 -5.82
C PHE A 121 -4.38 0.24 -5.47
N ILE A 122 -3.91 0.27 -4.22
CA ILE A 122 -2.84 1.18 -3.79
C ILE A 122 -1.52 0.88 -4.52
N ALA A 123 -1.14 -0.41 -4.62
CA ALA A 123 0.04 -0.83 -5.35
C ALA A 123 -0.02 -0.46 -6.84
N SER A 124 -1.21 -0.52 -7.46
CA SER A 124 -1.38 -0.16 -8.87
C SER A 124 -1.16 1.33 -9.15
N VAL A 125 -1.51 2.21 -8.20
CA VAL A 125 -1.23 3.65 -8.30
C VAL A 125 0.28 3.91 -8.25
N SER A 126 1.02 3.04 -7.55
CA SER A 126 2.48 3.10 -7.45
C SER A 126 3.18 2.57 -8.70
N ALA A 127 2.60 1.58 -9.39
CA ALA A 127 3.18 0.94 -10.57
C ALA A 127 3.40 1.89 -11.77
N GLY A 128 2.70 3.03 -11.81
CA GLY A 128 2.88 4.07 -12.84
C GLY A 128 4.10 4.98 -12.63
N TYR A 129 4.79 4.89 -11.50
CA TYR A 129 5.92 5.78 -11.19
C TYR A 129 7.22 5.28 -11.83
N HIS A 130 7.34 5.36 -13.15
CA HIS A 130 8.61 5.07 -13.85
C HIS A 130 9.64 6.21 -13.73
N HIS A 131 9.24 7.31 -13.06
CA HIS A 131 10.00 8.54 -12.89
C HIS A 131 10.35 8.84 -11.44
N ILE A 132 10.40 7.82 -10.56
CA ILE A 132 10.82 8.00 -9.14
C ILE A 132 12.20 8.67 -9.01
N HIS A 133 13.03 8.56 -10.06
CA HIS A 133 14.34 9.18 -10.13
C HIS A 133 14.33 10.63 -10.65
N ASP A 134 13.25 11.09 -11.27
CA ASP A 134 13.10 12.48 -11.73
C ASP A 134 12.44 13.34 -10.65
N ARG A 135 13.28 13.91 -9.79
CA ARG A 135 12.86 14.77 -8.68
C ARG A 135 12.06 15.99 -9.12
N PHE A 136 12.24 16.48 -10.36
CA PHE A 136 11.50 17.65 -10.84
C PHE A 136 10.06 17.31 -11.17
N SER A 137 9.83 16.12 -11.74
CA SER A 137 8.48 15.60 -12.04
C SER A 137 7.69 15.21 -10.79
N LEU A 138 8.38 14.87 -9.70
CA LEU A 138 7.75 14.53 -8.42
C LEU A 138 7.38 15.76 -7.57
N TYR A 139 7.97 16.93 -7.85
CA TYR A 139 7.72 18.15 -7.07
C TYR A 139 6.44 18.86 -7.50
N ASN A 140 5.32 18.43 -6.91
CA ASN A 140 3.99 18.98 -7.17
C ASN A 140 3.53 19.85 -5.99
N VAL A 141 3.59 21.17 -6.14
CA VAL A 141 3.18 22.11 -5.09
C VAL A 141 1.66 22.25 -5.10
N MET A 142 1.04 21.99 -3.95
CA MET A 142 -0.36 22.32 -3.70
C MET A 142 -0.44 23.53 -2.79
N THR A 143 -1.22 24.55 -3.17
CA THR A 143 -1.55 25.68 -2.28
C THR A 143 -2.73 25.31 -1.40
N VAL A 144 -2.66 25.68 -0.12
CA VAL A 144 -3.75 25.53 0.85
C VAL A 144 -4.74 26.68 0.71
#